data_AF-A0A1Y1MRF7-F1
#
_entry.id   AF-A0A1Y1MRF7-F1
#
_cell.length_a   1.000
_cell.length_b   1.000
_cell.length_c   1.000
_cell.angle_alpha   90.00
_cell.angle_beta   90.00
_cell.angle_gamma   90.00
#
_symmetry.space_group_name_H-M   'P 1'
#
loop_
_entity.id
_entity.type
_entity.pdbx_description
1 polymer ?
#
loop_
_entity_poly.entity_id
_entity_poly.type
_entity_poly.pdbx_seq_one_letter_code
_entity_poly.pdbx_strand_id
1 'polypeptide(L)'
;MAWKSSDEFWNTTSRTSFNFDDDFEIISSRSYISDSKSSDNLGSIVNYDFESASAQSLLPIESLLSRRNLEAVLNDVRITYQTPTPSVQETVIKMFLGMPYSLSVYRSLSQKLDLLDEAIASEDGNIILAVLLFLKKTLEATELYNHITKRKVAYRHYSNYLMEELLEQELANLVICSGNTCDLVYVYGTGLEKDMSKDKVQIKLLKFFLDYSKMMSSEQRAMFTEYKNFIGWQIENKLSCHTLTEELAFLCKSQWETKSDGSNCAKQIIDFRAQRHLNDFQYEWIVINALCTFEMWERLKHLFIKPIWLTKRVVIKSVINPQLFMTVLHKHNAPTSVLEEFLPCIPDTELSTSLAKKLLCHQFVINYYVSQRDRLALLSYMQEISRDSEHYTYAERMLNSDKRWKN
;
A
#
# COMPACT_ATOMS: atom_id res chain seq x y z
N MET A 1 -24.93 -42.94 -20.93
CA MET A 1 -24.05 -41.82 -21.33
C MET A 1 -22.85 -41.83 -20.42
N ALA A 2 -21.75 -42.42 -20.87
CA ALA A 2 -20.53 -42.54 -20.10
C ALA A 2 -19.71 -41.25 -20.24
N TRP A 3 -19.32 -40.68 -19.10
CA TRP A 3 -18.44 -39.52 -19.01
C TRP A 3 -17.02 -39.96 -19.39
N LYS A 4 -16.42 -39.31 -20.39
CA LYS A 4 -15.00 -39.49 -20.72
C LYS A 4 -14.14 -38.67 -19.75
N SER A 5 -13.05 -39.26 -19.29
CA SER A 5 -12.02 -38.63 -18.45
C SER A 5 -11.34 -37.47 -19.20
N SER A 6 -11.03 -36.38 -18.49
CA SER A 6 -10.26 -35.23 -19.01
C SER A 6 -8.88 -35.61 -19.56
N ASP A 7 -8.33 -36.75 -19.13
CA ASP A 7 -7.06 -37.28 -19.64
C ASP A 7 -7.15 -37.74 -21.10
N GLU A 8 -8.33 -38.14 -21.59
CA GLU A 8 -8.49 -38.54 -22.99
C GLU A 8 -8.53 -37.34 -23.94
N PHE A 9 -8.95 -36.16 -23.45
CA PHE A 9 -9.05 -34.95 -24.27
C PHE A 9 -7.67 -34.43 -24.69
N TRP A 10 -6.69 -34.48 -23.80
CA TRP A 10 -5.32 -34.06 -24.08
C TRP A 10 -4.49 -35.12 -24.84
N ASN A 11 -4.90 -36.38 -24.79
CA ASN A 11 -4.21 -37.50 -25.46
C ASN A 11 -4.74 -37.81 -26.87
N THR A 12 -5.75 -37.07 -27.36
CA THR A 12 -6.33 -37.27 -28.70
C THR A 12 -6.14 -36.05 -29.59
N THR A 13 -4.96 -35.91 -30.21
CA THR A 13 -4.79 -35.05 -31.40
C THR A 13 -5.43 -35.71 -32.62
N SER A 14 -6.77 -35.70 -32.70
CA SER A 14 -7.48 -35.91 -33.95
C SER A 14 -7.89 -34.55 -34.54
N ARG A 15 -7.01 -34.03 -35.41
CA ARG A 15 -7.26 -33.08 -36.51
C ARG A 15 -8.47 -32.16 -36.34
N THR A 16 -8.32 -31.08 -35.58
CA THR A 16 -9.08 -29.86 -35.82
C THR A 16 -8.20 -28.90 -36.61
N SER A 17 -8.57 -28.66 -37.87
CA SER A 17 -7.89 -27.70 -38.74
C SER A 17 -7.96 -26.30 -38.12
N PHE A 18 -6.80 -25.64 -38.15
CA PHE A 18 -6.58 -24.26 -37.74
C PHE A 18 -7.35 -23.31 -38.67
N ASN A 19 -8.12 -22.38 -38.10
CA ASN A 19 -8.83 -21.32 -38.83
C ASN A 19 -8.19 -19.97 -38.45
N PHE A 20 -7.84 -19.17 -39.45
CA PHE A 20 -7.01 -17.97 -39.30
C PHE A 20 -7.85 -16.71 -39.51
N ASP A 21 -8.80 -16.48 -38.62
CA ASP A 21 -9.51 -15.21 -38.47
C ASP A 21 -9.66 -15.02 -36.96
N ASP A 22 -8.71 -14.32 -36.35
CA ASP A 22 -8.95 -13.42 -35.22
C ASP A 22 -7.67 -12.63 -34.93
N ASP A 23 -7.81 -11.32 -35.12
CA ASP A 23 -6.82 -10.25 -35.20
C ASP A 23 -5.84 -10.14 -34.02
N PHE A 24 -4.56 -9.87 -34.33
CA PHE A 24 -3.61 -9.27 -33.39
C PHE A 24 -3.29 -7.84 -33.84
N GLU A 25 -3.68 -6.87 -33.01
CA GLU A 25 -3.29 -5.45 -33.13
C GLU A 25 -1.77 -5.30 -33.02
N ILE A 26 -1.19 -4.67 -34.04
CA ILE A 26 0.22 -4.34 -34.13
C ILE A 26 0.53 -3.14 -33.24
N ILE A 27 1.44 -3.34 -32.28
CA ILE A 27 2.14 -2.29 -31.56
C ILE A 27 2.91 -1.42 -32.57
N SER A 28 2.50 -0.16 -32.74
CA SER A 28 3.29 0.82 -33.46
C SER A 28 3.60 2.02 -32.56
N SER A 29 4.88 2.11 -32.18
CA SER A 29 5.44 3.29 -31.55
C SER A 29 5.99 4.25 -32.62
N ARG A 30 5.30 5.38 -32.77
CA ARG A 30 5.84 6.75 -32.66
C ARG A 30 6.89 7.22 -33.70
N SER A 31 6.51 8.20 -34.53
CA SER A 31 7.05 9.58 -34.42
C SER A 31 6.49 10.55 -35.49
N TYR A 32 5.94 11.67 -34.96
CA TYR A 32 5.99 13.07 -35.39
C TYR A 32 6.08 13.45 -36.89
N ILE A 33 5.13 14.26 -37.39
CA ILE A 33 5.30 15.70 -37.74
C ILE A 33 4.04 16.27 -38.45
N SER A 34 3.64 17.44 -37.94
CA SER A 34 2.75 18.55 -38.36
C SER A 34 2.02 18.65 -39.73
N ASP A 35 0.80 19.17 -39.64
CA ASP A 35 0.16 20.28 -40.39
C ASP A 35 0.12 20.32 -41.94
N SER A 36 -1.09 20.02 -42.44
CA SER A 36 -1.97 20.82 -43.31
C SER A 36 -1.45 21.65 -44.52
N LYS A 37 -2.14 21.38 -45.65
CA LYS A 37 -2.55 22.25 -46.79
C LYS A 37 -1.65 22.44 -48.03
N SER A 38 -2.14 21.92 -49.16
CA SER A 38 -2.27 22.49 -50.53
C SER A 38 -1.99 21.39 -51.59
N SER A 39 -3.04 20.85 -52.21
CA SER A 39 -3.56 21.14 -53.57
C SER A 39 -2.67 20.66 -54.74
N ASP A 40 -3.30 19.82 -55.57
CA ASP A 40 -3.08 19.60 -57.01
C ASP A 40 -1.88 18.75 -57.46
N ASN A 41 -2.11 17.46 -57.74
CA ASN A 41 -2.38 17.04 -59.13
C ASN A 41 -2.76 15.56 -59.28
N LEU A 42 -3.70 15.37 -60.19
CA LEU A 42 -4.41 14.19 -60.66
C LEU A 42 -3.51 13.20 -61.42
N GLY A 43 -3.75 11.89 -61.26
CA GLY A 43 -3.15 10.88 -62.16
C GLY A 43 -3.38 9.40 -61.82
N SER A 44 -4.63 8.93 -61.96
CA SER A 44 -5.03 7.53 -62.27
C SER A 44 -4.66 6.40 -61.29
N ILE A 45 -5.62 6.07 -60.42
CA ILE A 45 -5.72 4.78 -59.74
C ILE A 45 -6.16 3.73 -60.79
N VAL A 46 -5.26 2.81 -61.12
CA VAL A 46 -5.63 1.58 -61.84
C VAL A 46 -6.16 0.61 -60.78
N ASN A 47 -7.48 0.45 -60.74
CA ASN A 47 -8.12 -0.68 -60.04
C ASN A 47 -7.72 -1.96 -60.78
N TYR A 48 -6.85 -2.76 -60.17
CA TYR A 48 -6.72 -4.16 -60.53
C TYR A 48 -7.80 -4.93 -59.81
N ASP A 49 -8.90 -5.20 -60.52
CA ASP A 49 -9.89 -6.19 -60.14
C ASP A 49 -9.20 -7.56 -60.12
N PHE A 50 -8.99 -8.11 -58.92
CA PHE A 50 -8.58 -9.49 -58.76
C PHE A 50 -9.83 -10.36 -58.90
N GLU A 51 -10.16 -10.75 -60.13
CA GLU A 51 -11.14 -11.79 -60.39
C GLU A 51 -10.76 -13.04 -59.60
N SER A 52 -11.69 -13.50 -58.76
CA SER A 52 -11.52 -14.75 -58.02
C SER A 52 -11.44 -15.91 -59.00
N ALA A 53 -10.23 -16.34 -59.30
CA ALA A 53 -10.00 -17.57 -60.05
C ALA A 53 -10.61 -18.74 -59.28
N SER A 54 -11.60 -19.34 -59.89
CA SER A 54 -12.30 -20.53 -59.44
C SER A 54 -11.35 -21.74 -59.38
N ALA A 55 -11.58 -22.59 -58.38
CA ALA A 55 -11.17 -23.99 -58.28
C ALA A 55 -9.68 -24.32 -58.55
N GLN A 56 -8.92 -24.44 -57.47
CA GLN A 56 -7.95 -25.52 -57.23
C GLN A 56 -6.97 -25.84 -58.37
N SER A 57 -5.97 -24.98 -58.60
CA SER A 57 -4.66 -25.45 -59.04
C SER A 57 -3.79 -25.71 -57.82
N LEU A 58 -4.07 -26.81 -57.10
CA LEU A 58 -3.15 -27.31 -56.08
C LEU A 58 -1.91 -27.83 -56.80
N LEU A 59 -0.93 -26.94 -56.96
CA LEU A 59 0.40 -27.32 -57.41
C LEU A 59 0.96 -28.37 -56.43
N PRO A 60 1.43 -29.54 -56.91
CA PRO A 60 2.04 -30.54 -56.04
C PRO A 60 3.18 -29.89 -55.25
N ILE A 61 3.32 -30.23 -53.97
CA ILE A 61 4.38 -29.66 -53.10
C ILE A 61 5.78 -29.80 -53.73
N GLU A 62 5.96 -30.83 -54.56
CA GLU A 62 7.15 -31.14 -55.35
C GLU A 62 7.52 -30.07 -56.39
N SER A 63 6.59 -29.17 -56.73
CA SER A 63 6.81 -28.02 -57.62
C SER A 63 7.25 -26.74 -56.88
N LEU A 64 7.02 -26.66 -55.57
CA LEU A 64 7.44 -25.54 -54.73
C LEU A 64 8.75 -25.85 -53.97
N LEU A 65 8.99 -27.12 -53.67
CA LEU A 65 10.16 -27.62 -52.96
C LEU A 65 10.67 -28.89 -53.62
N SER A 66 11.97 -28.93 -53.94
CA SER A 66 12.60 -30.17 -54.41
C SER A 66 12.44 -31.28 -53.36
N ARG A 67 12.34 -32.54 -53.79
CA ARG A 67 12.22 -33.69 -52.85
C ARG A 67 13.34 -33.70 -51.79
N ARG A 68 14.56 -33.28 -52.14
CA ARG A 68 15.68 -33.12 -51.20
C ARG A 68 15.43 -32.04 -50.15
N ASN A 69 14.87 -30.90 -50.56
CA ASN A 69 14.56 -29.81 -49.64
C ASN A 69 13.35 -30.16 -48.76
N LEU A 70 12.36 -30.86 -49.30
CA LEU A 70 11.24 -31.38 -48.53
C LEU A 70 11.72 -32.41 -47.50
N GLU A 71 12.60 -33.33 -47.88
CA GLU A 71 13.23 -34.27 -46.96
C GLU A 71 14.08 -33.56 -45.91
N ALA A 72 14.80 -32.49 -46.27
CA ALA A 72 15.55 -31.67 -45.32
C ALA A 72 14.63 -30.97 -44.32
N VAL A 73 13.54 -30.34 -44.77
CA VAL A 73 12.54 -29.71 -43.89
C VAL A 73 11.84 -30.74 -43.01
N LEU A 74 11.46 -31.89 -43.57
CA LEU A 74 10.86 -32.98 -42.79
C LEU A 74 11.85 -33.56 -41.78
N ASN A 75 13.14 -33.66 -42.12
CA ASN A 75 14.19 -34.09 -41.20
C ASN A 75 14.46 -33.04 -40.13
N ASP A 76 14.50 -31.74 -40.44
CA ASP A 76 14.64 -30.68 -39.44
C ASP A 76 13.47 -30.67 -38.47
N VAL A 77 12.25 -30.85 -38.97
CA VAL A 77 11.05 -31.03 -38.16
C VAL A 77 11.18 -32.29 -37.29
N ARG A 78 11.66 -33.41 -37.86
CA ARG A 78 11.88 -34.68 -37.13
C ARG A 78 12.97 -34.58 -36.06
N ILE A 79 14.06 -33.87 -36.34
CA ILE A 79 15.17 -33.58 -35.42
C ILE A 79 14.67 -32.66 -34.30
N THR A 80 13.85 -31.66 -34.62
CA THR A 80 13.17 -30.80 -33.63
C THR A 80 12.29 -31.62 -32.69
N TYR A 81 11.68 -32.71 -33.17
CA TYR A 81 10.90 -33.66 -32.36
C TYR A 81 11.74 -34.74 -31.65
N GLN A 82 13.04 -34.89 -31.97
CA GLN A 82 13.91 -35.97 -31.47
C GLN A 82 15.05 -35.48 -30.58
N THR A 83 15.12 -34.20 -30.22
CA THR A 83 16.01 -33.80 -29.13
C THR A 83 15.54 -34.50 -27.85
N PRO A 84 16.37 -35.36 -27.22
CA PRO A 84 15.99 -36.00 -25.97
C PRO A 84 15.69 -34.89 -24.96
N THR A 85 14.55 -34.97 -24.29
CA THR A 85 14.17 -34.01 -23.26
C THR A 85 15.29 -33.99 -22.23
N PRO A 86 16.02 -32.86 -22.07
CA PRO A 86 17.10 -32.79 -21.09
C PRO A 86 16.51 -32.98 -19.69
N SER A 87 17.34 -33.38 -18.74
CA SER A 87 16.90 -33.41 -17.35
C SER A 87 16.51 -32.00 -16.90
N VAL A 88 15.49 -31.90 -16.03
CA VAL A 88 15.05 -30.62 -15.46
C VAL A 88 16.20 -29.92 -14.75
N GLN A 89 17.05 -30.68 -14.06
CA GLN A 89 18.27 -30.22 -13.39
C GLN A 89 19.26 -29.57 -14.35
N GLU A 90 19.60 -30.23 -15.46
CA GLU A 90 20.49 -29.64 -16.46
C GLU A 90 19.94 -28.35 -17.05
N THR A 91 18.62 -28.27 -17.22
CA THR A 91 17.99 -27.05 -17.74
C THR A 91 18.07 -25.92 -16.74
N VAL A 92 17.77 -26.18 -15.47
CA VAL A 92 17.87 -25.18 -14.39
C VAL A 92 19.33 -24.73 -14.22
N ILE A 93 20.31 -25.63 -14.29
CA ILE A 93 21.74 -25.29 -14.28
C ILE A 93 22.09 -24.39 -15.48
N LYS A 94 21.58 -24.70 -16.68
CA LYS A 94 21.77 -23.83 -17.86
C LYS A 94 21.17 -22.44 -17.66
N MET A 95 19.97 -22.36 -17.09
CA MET A 95 19.33 -21.09 -16.75
C MET A 95 20.18 -20.29 -15.76
N PHE A 96 20.67 -20.93 -14.71
CA PHE A 96 21.51 -20.32 -13.69
C PHE A 96 22.85 -19.80 -14.26
N LEU A 97 23.46 -20.57 -15.15
CA LEU A 97 24.71 -20.19 -15.84
C LEU A 97 24.50 -19.22 -17.02
N GLY A 98 23.26 -18.82 -17.32
CA GLY A 98 22.93 -17.94 -18.45
C GLY A 98 23.20 -18.57 -19.83
N MET A 99 23.28 -19.90 -19.90
CA MET A 99 23.47 -20.63 -21.16
C MET A 99 22.16 -20.72 -21.95
N PRO A 100 22.20 -20.91 -23.28
CA PRO A 100 20.99 -21.15 -24.05
C PRO A 100 20.20 -22.36 -23.56
N TYR A 101 18.90 -22.19 -23.32
CA TYR A 101 17.97 -23.24 -22.91
C TYR A 101 16.64 -23.13 -23.65
N SER A 102 15.87 -24.21 -23.68
CA SER A 102 14.51 -24.23 -24.23
C SER A 102 13.56 -24.90 -23.25
N LEU A 103 12.49 -24.20 -22.87
CA LEU A 103 11.46 -24.73 -21.98
C LEU A 103 10.33 -25.44 -22.75
N SER A 104 10.21 -25.21 -24.06
CA SER A 104 9.15 -25.80 -24.91
C SER A 104 9.29 -27.31 -25.12
N VAL A 105 10.42 -27.90 -24.70
CA VAL A 105 10.64 -29.35 -24.69
C VAL A 105 9.84 -30.07 -23.61
N TYR A 106 9.44 -29.37 -22.53
CA TYR A 106 8.62 -29.90 -21.44
C TYR A 106 7.13 -29.74 -21.79
N ARG A 107 6.51 -30.81 -22.29
CA ARG A 107 5.15 -30.76 -22.85
C ARG A 107 4.10 -31.27 -21.88
N SER A 108 4.37 -32.38 -21.18
CA SER A 108 3.39 -32.97 -20.27
C SER A 108 3.25 -32.13 -19.00
N LEU A 109 2.07 -32.21 -18.36
CA LEU A 109 1.84 -31.52 -17.09
C LEU A 109 2.86 -31.93 -16.03
N SER A 110 3.16 -33.23 -15.92
CA SER A 110 4.18 -33.75 -14.98
C SER A 110 5.54 -33.09 -15.22
N GLN A 111 6.04 -33.09 -16.46
CA GLN A 111 7.33 -32.49 -16.82
C GLN A 111 7.42 -31.01 -16.46
N LYS A 112 6.32 -30.27 -16.68
CA LYS A 112 6.21 -28.85 -16.34
C LYS A 112 6.26 -28.61 -14.83
N LEU A 113 5.64 -29.49 -14.04
CA LEU A 113 5.65 -29.40 -12.58
C LEU A 113 7.01 -29.83 -12.00
N ASP A 114 7.64 -30.87 -12.56
CA ASP A 114 9.00 -31.28 -12.18
C ASP A 114 10.00 -30.15 -12.44
N LEU A 115 9.86 -29.43 -13.57
CA LEU A 115 10.65 -28.24 -13.86
C LEU A 115 10.41 -27.12 -12.85
N LEU A 116 9.16 -26.91 -12.42
CA LEU A 116 8.84 -25.90 -11.40
C LEU A 116 9.43 -26.26 -10.05
N ASP A 117 9.34 -27.52 -9.64
CA ASP A 117 9.88 -28.00 -8.37
C ASP A 117 11.41 -27.89 -8.33
N GLU A 118 12.09 -28.23 -9.44
CA GLU A 118 13.54 -28.03 -9.58
C GLU A 118 13.92 -26.54 -9.59
N ALA A 119 13.14 -25.69 -10.26
CA ALA A 119 13.36 -24.24 -10.23
C ALA A 119 13.21 -23.67 -8.81
N ILE A 120 12.23 -24.13 -8.03
CA ILE A 120 12.08 -23.73 -6.62
C ILE A 120 13.27 -24.19 -5.80
N ALA A 121 13.77 -25.41 -6.04
CA ALA A 121 14.94 -25.95 -5.34
C ALA A 121 16.23 -25.15 -5.62
N SER A 122 16.30 -24.43 -6.75
CA SER A 122 17.43 -23.55 -7.06
C SER A 122 17.50 -22.27 -6.21
N GLU A 123 16.41 -21.91 -5.51
CA GLU A 123 16.24 -20.69 -4.72
C GLU A 123 16.50 -19.35 -5.48
N ASP A 124 16.67 -19.40 -6.81
CA ASP A 124 16.86 -18.23 -7.65
C ASP A 124 15.51 -17.68 -8.12
N GLY A 125 15.19 -16.46 -7.69
CA GLY A 125 13.93 -15.79 -8.02
C GLY A 125 13.72 -15.56 -9.51
N ASN A 126 14.78 -15.33 -10.30
CA ASN A 126 14.67 -15.11 -11.74
C ASN A 126 14.34 -16.41 -12.47
N ILE A 127 14.96 -17.52 -12.06
CA ILE A 127 14.68 -18.85 -12.62
C ILE A 127 13.25 -19.27 -12.30
N ILE A 128 12.84 -19.13 -11.03
CA ILE A 128 11.47 -19.44 -10.60
C ILE A 128 10.46 -18.65 -11.42
N LEU A 129 10.67 -17.33 -11.56
CA LEU A 129 9.77 -16.48 -12.32
C LEU A 129 9.75 -16.84 -13.82
N ALA A 130 10.90 -17.10 -14.43
CA ALA A 130 10.98 -17.50 -15.83
C ALA A 130 10.19 -18.79 -16.11
N VAL A 131 10.28 -19.79 -15.22
CA VAL A 131 9.48 -21.02 -15.32
C VAL A 131 8.00 -20.72 -15.12
N LEU A 132 7.62 -19.91 -14.12
CA LEU A 132 6.22 -19.53 -13.89
C LEU A 132 5.60 -18.81 -15.09
N LEU A 133 6.34 -17.92 -15.76
CA LEU A 133 5.87 -17.24 -16.97
C LEU A 133 5.73 -18.20 -18.16
N PHE A 134 6.59 -19.22 -18.26
CA PHE A 134 6.42 -20.29 -19.24
C PHE A 134 5.16 -21.13 -18.94
N LEU A 135 4.89 -21.45 -17.68
CA LEU A 135 3.66 -22.15 -17.29
C LEU A 135 2.42 -21.32 -17.59
N LYS A 136 2.44 -20.00 -17.29
CA LYS A 136 1.37 -19.06 -17.64
C LYS A 136 1.01 -19.10 -19.13
N LYS A 137 2.02 -19.20 -20.01
CA LYS A 137 1.81 -19.26 -21.46
C LYS A 137 1.29 -20.59 -21.98
N THR A 138 1.40 -21.67 -21.21
CA THR A 138 1.20 -23.04 -21.71
C THR A 138 0.18 -23.88 -20.93
N LEU A 139 -0.37 -23.35 -19.84
CA LEU A 139 -1.40 -24.00 -19.02
C LEU A 139 -2.64 -23.10 -18.92
N GLU A 140 -3.79 -23.74 -18.68
CA GLU A 140 -5.00 -23.01 -18.31
C GLU A 140 -4.80 -22.33 -16.94
N ALA A 141 -5.34 -21.11 -16.78
CA ALA A 141 -5.14 -20.29 -15.59
C ALA A 141 -5.59 -20.98 -14.30
N THR A 142 -6.71 -21.71 -14.32
CA THR A 142 -7.25 -22.44 -13.16
C THR A 142 -6.26 -23.50 -12.67
N GLU A 143 -5.73 -24.32 -13.59
CA GLU A 143 -4.78 -25.38 -13.28
C GLU A 143 -3.43 -24.83 -12.84
N LEU A 144 -2.98 -23.75 -13.48
CA LEU A 144 -1.79 -23.01 -13.06
C LEU A 144 -1.92 -22.54 -11.60
N TYR A 145 -3.01 -21.84 -11.26
CA TYR A 145 -3.22 -21.32 -9.91
C TYR A 145 -3.31 -22.44 -8.89
N ASN A 146 -4.00 -23.55 -9.20
CA ASN A 146 -4.09 -24.73 -8.34
C ASN A 146 -2.71 -25.32 -7.99
N HIS A 147 -1.75 -25.26 -8.92
CA HIS A 147 -0.38 -25.75 -8.69
C HIS A 147 0.52 -24.73 -8.00
N ILE A 148 0.34 -23.44 -8.27
CA ILE A 148 1.09 -22.36 -7.62
C ILE A 148 0.68 -22.24 -6.14
N THR A 149 -0.61 -22.28 -5.82
CA THR A 149 -1.11 -22.10 -4.43
C THR A 149 -0.67 -23.22 -3.49
N LYS A 150 -0.40 -24.41 -4.01
CA LYS A 150 0.20 -25.53 -3.25
C LYS A 150 1.67 -25.31 -2.90
N ARG A 151 2.36 -24.36 -3.55
CA ARG A 151 3.80 -24.12 -3.43
C ARG A 151 4.06 -22.69 -2.97
N LYS A 152 4.27 -22.50 -1.65
CA LYS A 152 4.41 -21.16 -1.02
C LYS A 152 5.45 -20.25 -1.68
N VAL A 153 6.60 -20.80 -2.07
CA VAL A 153 7.68 -20.04 -2.72
C VAL A 153 7.22 -19.53 -4.09
N ALA A 154 6.68 -20.41 -4.93
CA ALA A 154 6.12 -20.04 -6.23
C ALA A 154 4.98 -19.02 -6.10
N TYR A 155 4.06 -19.23 -5.15
CA TYR A 155 2.98 -18.29 -4.85
C TYR A 155 3.52 -16.88 -4.58
N ARG A 156 4.54 -16.76 -3.71
CA ARG A 156 5.14 -15.47 -3.36
C ARG A 156 5.81 -14.79 -4.56
N HIS A 157 6.58 -15.53 -5.35
CA HIS A 157 7.24 -14.94 -6.53
C HIS A 157 6.22 -14.53 -7.59
N TYR A 158 5.20 -15.35 -7.83
CA TYR A 158 4.16 -15.04 -8.81
C TYR A 158 3.27 -13.88 -8.34
N SER A 159 2.87 -13.85 -7.06
CA SER A 159 2.08 -12.74 -6.51
C SER A 159 2.84 -11.42 -6.61
N ASN A 160 4.14 -11.41 -6.32
CA ASN A 160 4.97 -10.21 -6.42
C ASN A 160 5.06 -9.72 -7.86
N TYR A 161 5.29 -10.62 -8.81
CA TYR A 161 5.27 -10.29 -10.23
C TYR A 161 3.93 -9.66 -10.66
N LEU A 162 2.80 -10.25 -10.26
CA LEU A 162 1.49 -9.70 -10.61
C LEU A 162 1.23 -8.33 -9.95
N MET A 163 1.77 -8.10 -8.75
CA MET A 163 1.71 -6.78 -8.09
C MET A 163 2.54 -5.73 -8.81
N GLU A 164 3.76 -6.07 -9.24
CA GLU A 164 4.66 -5.16 -9.97
C GLU A 164 4.12 -4.79 -11.36
N GLU A 165 3.54 -5.76 -12.07
CA GLU A 165 2.92 -5.55 -13.39
C GLU A 165 1.49 -5.00 -13.32
N LEU A 166 0.95 -4.74 -12.12
CA LEU A 166 -0.40 -4.22 -11.89
C LEU A 166 -1.52 -5.11 -12.51
N LEU A 167 -1.31 -6.43 -12.54
CA LEU A 167 -2.27 -7.40 -13.09
C LEU A 167 -3.31 -7.81 -12.04
N GLU A 168 -4.15 -6.86 -11.64
CA GLU A 168 -5.11 -6.98 -10.52
C GLU A 168 -6.07 -8.17 -10.63
N GLN A 169 -6.59 -8.45 -11.83
CA GLN A 169 -7.54 -9.54 -12.05
C GLN A 169 -6.89 -10.92 -11.86
N GLU A 170 -5.68 -11.09 -12.40
CA GLU A 170 -4.91 -12.34 -12.22
C GLU A 170 -4.53 -12.53 -10.75
N LEU A 171 -4.14 -11.46 -10.07
CA LEU A 171 -3.80 -11.51 -8.65
C LEU A 171 -5.02 -11.85 -7.78
N ALA A 172 -6.18 -11.26 -8.06
CA ALA A 172 -7.43 -11.58 -7.38
C ALA A 172 -7.79 -13.06 -7.56
N ASN A 173 -7.70 -13.58 -8.79
CA ASN A 173 -8.00 -14.98 -9.08
C ASN A 173 -7.02 -15.92 -8.36
N LEU A 174 -5.72 -15.60 -8.35
CA LEU A 174 -4.71 -16.37 -7.61
C LEU A 174 -5.02 -16.41 -6.10
N VAL A 175 -5.39 -15.26 -5.51
CA VAL A 175 -5.77 -15.15 -4.09
C VAL A 175 -7.04 -15.96 -3.80
N ILE A 176 -8.06 -15.90 -4.66
CA ILE A 176 -9.29 -16.69 -4.52
C ILE A 176 -8.99 -18.18 -4.57
N CYS A 177 -8.17 -18.63 -5.55
CA CYS A 177 -7.74 -20.02 -5.65
C CYS A 177 -6.91 -20.50 -4.46
N SER A 178 -6.24 -19.60 -3.73
CA SER A 178 -5.50 -19.96 -2.52
C SER A 178 -6.41 -20.27 -1.32
N GLY A 179 -7.67 -19.86 -1.37
CA GLY A 179 -8.60 -19.92 -0.23
C GLY A 179 -8.34 -18.85 0.84
N ASN A 180 -7.22 -18.12 0.79
CA ASN A 180 -6.92 -17.02 1.70
C ASN A 180 -7.52 -15.70 1.19
N THR A 181 -8.85 -15.55 1.30
CA THR A 181 -9.55 -14.37 0.81
C THR A 181 -9.23 -13.08 1.59
N CYS A 182 -8.50 -13.17 2.72
CA CYS A 182 -7.98 -12.01 3.44
C CYS A 182 -7.06 -11.15 2.58
N ASP A 183 -6.34 -11.77 1.64
CA ASP A 183 -5.39 -11.04 0.82
C ASP A 183 -6.05 -10.21 -0.28
N LEU A 184 -7.36 -10.34 -0.50
CA LEU A 184 -8.13 -9.50 -1.43
C LEU A 184 -8.06 -8.02 -1.07
N VAL A 185 -7.88 -7.68 0.21
CA VAL A 185 -7.66 -6.29 0.64
C VAL A 185 -6.37 -5.73 0.02
N TYR A 186 -5.30 -6.53 -0.04
CA TYR A 186 -4.05 -6.12 -0.68
C TYR A 186 -4.22 -5.97 -2.19
N VAL A 187 -4.98 -6.87 -2.83
CA VAL A 187 -5.28 -6.77 -4.28
C VAL A 187 -6.02 -5.48 -4.63
N TYR A 188 -6.97 -5.07 -3.78
CA TYR A 188 -7.60 -3.77 -3.96
C TYR A 188 -6.58 -2.62 -3.83
N GLY A 189 -5.72 -2.69 -2.81
CA GLY A 189 -4.70 -1.68 -2.53
C GLY A 189 -3.67 -1.50 -3.64
N THR A 190 -3.23 -2.58 -4.29
CA THR A 190 -2.25 -2.53 -5.40
C THR A 190 -2.77 -1.75 -6.60
N GLY A 191 -4.09 -1.70 -6.77
CA GLY A 191 -4.72 -0.94 -7.83
C GLY A 191 -4.92 0.55 -7.54
N LEU A 192 -4.59 1.03 -6.34
CA LEU A 192 -4.75 2.44 -5.98
C LEU A 192 -3.50 3.25 -6.36
N GLU A 193 -3.70 4.27 -7.18
CA GLU A 193 -2.67 5.27 -7.47
C GLU A 193 -2.55 6.25 -6.30
N LYS A 194 -1.34 6.74 -6.03
CA LYS A 194 -1.07 7.67 -4.90
C LYS A 194 -1.91 8.95 -4.96
N ASP A 195 -2.15 9.47 -6.17
CA ASP A 195 -2.85 10.73 -6.40
C ASP A 195 -4.28 10.53 -6.97
N MET A 196 -4.86 9.36 -6.73
CA MET A 196 -6.20 9.05 -7.22
C MET A 196 -7.26 9.94 -6.54
N SER A 197 -8.15 10.56 -7.32
CA SER A 197 -9.27 11.33 -6.77
C SER A 197 -10.24 10.44 -5.99
N LYS A 198 -10.92 10.99 -4.99
CA LYS A 198 -11.87 10.24 -4.15
C LYS A 198 -13.00 9.61 -4.97
N ASP A 199 -13.48 10.29 -6.01
CA ASP A 199 -14.48 9.73 -6.95
C ASP A 199 -13.96 8.49 -7.68
N LYS A 200 -12.71 8.53 -8.17
CA LYS A 200 -12.09 7.37 -8.82
C LYS A 200 -11.90 6.21 -7.84
N VAL A 201 -11.45 6.52 -6.61
CA VAL A 201 -11.34 5.52 -5.53
C VAL A 201 -12.70 4.87 -5.26
N GLN A 202 -13.77 5.67 -5.18
CA GLN A 202 -15.13 5.18 -4.94
C GLN A 202 -15.62 4.27 -6.07
N ILE A 203 -15.43 4.66 -7.34
CA ILE A 203 -15.81 3.84 -8.50
C ILE A 203 -15.05 2.51 -8.48
N LYS A 204 -13.73 2.55 -8.24
CA LYS A 204 -12.91 1.33 -8.17
C LYS A 204 -13.32 0.43 -7.00
N LEU A 205 -13.62 1.01 -5.84
CA LEU A 205 -14.11 0.30 -4.66
C LEU A 205 -15.44 -0.41 -4.95
N LEU A 206 -16.38 0.28 -5.61
CA LEU A 206 -17.68 -0.29 -5.99
C LEU A 206 -17.52 -1.45 -6.94
N LYS A 207 -16.67 -1.31 -7.97
CA LYS A 207 -16.39 -2.39 -8.93
C LYS A 207 -15.77 -3.60 -8.23
N PHE A 208 -14.72 -3.39 -7.44
CA PHE A 208 -14.06 -4.45 -6.69
C PHE A 208 -15.01 -5.18 -5.74
N PHE A 209 -15.86 -4.44 -5.03
CA PHE A 209 -16.85 -5.04 -4.14
C PHE A 209 -17.90 -5.85 -4.90
N LEU A 210 -18.36 -5.36 -6.06
CA LEU A 210 -19.32 -6.10 -6.89
C LEU A 210 -18.73 -7.44 -7.36
N ASP A 211 -17.48 -7.41 -7.81
CA ASP A 211 -16.80 -8.58 -8.38
C ASP A 211 -16.49 -9.65 -7.30
N TYR A 212 -16.09 -9.22 -6.09
CA TYR A 212 -15.50 -10.13 -5.09
C TYR A 212 -16.28 -10.29 -3.77
N SER A 213 -17.33 -9.51 -3.51
CA SER A 213 -18.06 -9.54 -2.20
C SER A 213 -18.59 -10.91 -1.79
N LYS A 214 -18.98 -11.76 -2.76
CA LYS A 214 -19.47 -13.11 -2.50
C LYS A 214 -18.39 -14.06 -1.98
N MET A 215 -17.13 -13.82 -2.35
CA MET A 215 -15.98 -14.64 -1.94
C MET A 215 -15.37 -14.17 -0.61
N MET A 216 -15.69 -12.94 -0.20
CA MET A 216 -15.22 -12.35 1.05
C MET A 216 -15.91 -12.95 2.28
N SER A 217 -15.26 -12.86 3.44
CA SER A 217 -15.89 -13.11 4.75
C SER A 217 -16.88 -12.00 5.12
N SER A 218 -17.71 -12.23 6.13
CA SER A 218 -18.60 -11.19 6.68
C SER A 218 -17.84 -9.99 7.23
N GLU A 219 -16.73 -10.23 7.91
CA GLU A 219 -15.85 -9.20 8.46
C GLU A 219 -15.22 -8.34 7.37
N GLN A 220 -14.69 -8.96 6.31
CA GLN A 220 -14.14 -8.24 5.16
C GLN A 220 -15.21 -7.38 4.49
N ARG A 221 -16.43 -7.92 4.28
CA ARG A 221 -17.53 -7.14 3.71
C ARG A 221 -17.89 -5.93 4.57
N ALA A 222 -17.88 -6.09 5.90
CA ALA A 222 -18.13 -4.98 6.83
C ALA A 222 -17.04 -3.90 6.70
N MET A 223 -15.76 -4.30 6.66
CA MET A 223 -14.62 -3.39 6.47
C MET A 223 -14.74 -2.59 5.16
N PHE A 224 -15.01 -3.26 4.03
CA PHE A 224 -15.19 -2.59 2.73
C PHE A 224 -16.41 -1.66 2.74
N THR A 225 -17.49 -2.03 3.43
CA THR A 225 -18.68 -1.19 3.58
C THR A 225 -18.38 0.07 4.40
N GLU A 226 -17.64 -0.07 5.51
CA GLU A 226 -17.22 1.05 6.34
C GLU A 226 -16.31 2.01 5.57
N TYR A 227 -15.36 1.46 4.80
CA TYR A 227 -14.49 2.25 3.93
C TYR A 227 -15.27 2.95 2.81
N LYS A 228 -16.24 2.28 2.20
CA LYS A 228 -17.14 2.89 1.20
C LYS A 228 -17.90 4.07 1.79
N ASN A 229 -18.47 3.91 2.98
CA ASN A 229 -19.17 4.97 3.68
C ASN A 229 -18.22 6.13 4.02
N PHE A 230 -16.95 5.84 4.32
CA PHE A 230 -15.93 6.87 4.52
C PHE A 230 -15.64 7.67 3.29
N ILE A 231 -15.32 7.02 2.17
CA ILE A 231 -15.03 7.71 0.92
C ILE A 231 -16.24 8.53 0.46
N GLY A 232 -17.46 7.99 0.58
CA GLY A 232 -18.69 8.72 0.27
C GLY A 232 -18.84 10.01 1.10
N TRP A 233 -18.66 9.91 2.42
CA TRP A 233 -18.71 11.07 3.31
C TRP A 233 -17.61 12.11 3.00
N GLN A 234 -16.40 11.66 2.64
CA GLN A 234 -15.33 12.57 2.23
C GLN A 234 -15.69 13.34 0.94
N ILE A 235 -16.29 12.67 -0.05
CA ILE A 235 -16.74 13.30 -1.30
C ILE A 235 -17.83 14.33 -1.00
N GLU A 236 -18.85 13.97 -0.21
CA GLU A 236 -19.96 14.87 0.17
C GLU A 236 -19.46 16.15 0.86
N ASN A 237 -18.43 16.03 1.69
CA ASN A 237 -17.85 17.15 2.44
C ASN A 237 -16.66 17.81 1.70
N LYS A 238 -16.32 17.38 0.47
CA LYS A 238 -15.21 17.89 -0.35
C LYS A 238 -13.85 17.81 0.36
N LEU A 239 -13.60 16.71 1.05
CA LEU A 239 -12.40 16.46 1.84
C LEU A 239 -11.40 15.61 1.04
N SER A 240 -10.13 15.99 1.09
CA SER A 240 -9.05 15.31 0.37
C SER A 240 -8.10 14.51 1.27
N CYS A 241 -8.32 14.51 2.59
CA CYS A 241 -7.42 13.87 3.56
C CYS A 241 -7.27 12.37 3.31
N HIS A 242 -6.06 11.83 3.52
CA HIS A 242 -5.78 10.41 3.28
C HIS A 242 -6.00 9.56 4.53
N THR A 243 -5.78 10.14 5.71
CA THR A 243 -5.93 9.43 7.00
C THR A 243 -7.05 10.01 7.86
N LEU A 244 -7.60 9.19 8.76
CA LEU A 244 -8.59 9.63 9.76
C LEU A 244 -8.02 10.72 10.69
N THR A 245 -6.71 10.70 10.94
CA THR A 245 -6.03 11.66 11.80
C THR A 245 -5.93 13.03 11.11
N GLU A 246 -5.52 13.04 9.85
CA GLU A 246 -5.52 14.25 9.01
C GLU A 246 -6.92 14.83 8.89
N GLU A 247 -7.92 13.97 8.68
CA GLU A 247 -9.31 14.40 8.53
C GLU A 247 -9.83 15.07 9.80
N LEU A 248 -9.69 14.42 10.95
CA LEU A 248 -10.13 15.01 12.22
C LEU A 248 -9.34 16.28 12.54
N ALA A 249 -8.03 16.32 12.24
CA ALA A 249 -7.24 17.53 12.39
C ALA A 249 -7.75 18.69 11.52
N PHE A 250 -8.11 18.40 10.27
CA PHE A 250 -8.69 19.37 9.34
C PHE A 250 -10.06 19.88 9.82
N LEU A 251 -10.96 18.98 10.21
CA LEU A 251 -12.29 19.34 10.74
C LEU A 251 -12.17 20.22 11.99
N CYS A 252 -11.29 19.82 12.90
CA CYS A 252 -10.99 20.58 14.11
C CYS A 252 -10.48 21.99 13.78
N LYS A 253 -9.49 22.10 12.87
CA LYS A 253 -8.98 23.41 12.43
C LYS A 253 -10.07 24.29 11.83
N SER A 254 -10.86 23.75 10.90
CA SER A 254 -11.96 24.46 10.24
C SER A 254 -12.98 24.98 11.25
N GLN A 255 -13.32 24.17 12.25
CA GLN A 255 -14.17 24.60 13.37
C GLN A 255 -13.56 25.75 14.17
N TRP A 256 -12.24 25.73 14.39
CA TRP A 256 -11.59 26.72 15.25
C TRP A 256 -11.29 28.04 14.54
N GLU A 257 -11.19 28.05 13.21
CA GLU A 257 -11.01 29.26 12.39
C GLU A 257 -12.33 30.01 12.13
N THR A 258 -13.46 29.32 12.14
CA THR A 258 -14.78 29.96 11.92
C THR A 258 -15.31 30.64 13.19
N LYS A 259 -15.37 31.98 13.18
CA LYS A 259 -15.86 32.82 14.30
C LYS A 259 -17.40 32.93 14.41
N SER A 260 -18.18 32.22 13.60
CA SER A 260 -19.65 32.31 13.55
C SER A 260 -20.31 30.93 13.65
N ASP A 261 -21.29 30.80 14.55
CA ASP A 261 -22.14 29.63 14.81
C ASP A 261 -21.48 28.28 14.51
N GLY A 262 -20.55 27.89 15.39
CA GLY A 262 -19.84 26.60 15.37
C GLY A 262 -20.73 25.35 15.57
N SER A 263 -22.05 25.46 15.36
CA SER A 263 -23.03 24.38 15.48
C SER A 263 -22.82 23.30 14.40
N ASN A 264 -22.53 23.68 13.16
CA ASN A 264 -22.39 22.72 12.06
C ASN A 264 -21.05 21.96 12.13
N CYS A 265 -19.93 22.65 12.36
CA CYS A 265 -18.61 22.03 12.50
C CYS A 265 -18.48 21.19 13.79
N ALA A 266 -19.09 21.61 14.90
CA ALA A 266 -19.14 20.78 16.11
C ALA A 266 -19.92 19.49 15.87
N LYS A 267 -21.05 19.58 15.15
CA LYS A 267 -21.85 18.42 14.77
C LYS A 267 -21.06 17.48 13.85
N GLN A 268 -20.33 17.99 12.87
CA GLN A 268 -19.47 17.17 12.00
C GLN A 268 -18.42 16.36 12.77
N ILE A 269 -17.78 16.94 13.79
CA ILE A 269 -16.80 16.23 14.63
C ILE A 269 -17.48 15.15 15.49
N ILE A 270 -18.67 15.45 16.03
CA ILE A 270 -19.46 14.49 16.82
C ILE A 270 -19.93 13.32 15.93
N ASP A 271 -20.49 13.64 14.77
CA ASP A 271 -20.95 12.66 13.79
C ASP A 271 -19.78 11.81 13.29
N PHE A 272 -18.63 12.43 13.00
CA PHE A 272 -17.40 11.72 12.62
C PHE A 272 -16.94 10.75 13.72
N ARG A 273 -16.91 11.20 14.98
CA ARG A 273 -16.55 10.33 16.11
C ARG A 273 -17.51 9.15 16.26
N ALA A 274 -18.81 9.40 16.16
CA ALA A 274 -19.84 8.38 16.31
C ALA A 274 -19.79 7.35 15.17
N GLN A 275 -19.62 7.81 13.93
CA GLN A 275 -19.58 6.95 12.74
C GLN A 275 -18.29 6.12 12.64
N ARG A 276 -17.19 6.59 13.23
CA ARG A 276 -15.87 5.93 13.15
C ARG A 276 -15.51 5.12 14.38
N HIS A 277 -16.44 4.98 15.33
CA HIS A 277 -16.22 4.25 16.58
C HIS A 277 -14.93 4.63 17.31
N LEU A 278 -14.51 5.90 17.21
CA LEU A 278 -13.27 6.36 17.84
C LEU A 278 -13.44 6.32 19.36
N ASN A 279 -12.58 5.56 20.03
CA ASN A 279 -12.55 5.56 21.47
C ASN A 279 -12.01 6.89 22.01
N ASP A 280 -12.24 7.16 23.30
CA ASP A 280 -11.87 8.43 23.93
C ASP A 280 -10.38 8.73 23.79
N PHE A 281 -9.53 7.71 23.88
CA PHE A 281 -8.09 7.84 23.75
C PHE A 281 -7.69 8.27 22.34
N GLN A 282 -8.19 7.58 21.31
CA GLN A 282 -7.92 7.90 19.91
C GLN A 282 -8.39 9.32 19.57
N TYR A 283 -9.59 9.67 20.02
CA TYR A 283 -10.15 11.00 19.79
C TYR A 283 -9.29 12.09 20.43
N GLU A 284 -9.01 12.02 21.74
CA GLU A 284 -8.19 13.03 22.41
C GLU A 284 -6.76 13.07 21.86
N TRP A 285 -6.19 11.92 21.52
CA TRP A 285 -4.85 11.83 20.93
C TRP A 285 -4.75 12.63 19.64
N ILE A 286 -5.72 12.45 18.74
CA ILE A 286 -5.75 13.16 17.46
C ILE A 286 -5.99 14.65 17.69
N VAL A 287 -6.94 15.02 18.57
CA VAL A 287 -7.24 16.43 18.88
C VAL A 287 -6.02 17.16 19.44
N ILE A 288 -5.29 16.54 20.37
CA ILE A 288 -4.06 17.12 20.94
C ILE A 288 -3.01 17.29 19.85
N ASN A 289 -2.75 16.25 19.05
CA ASN A 289 -1.76 16.33 17.98
C ASN A 289 -2.11 17.42 16.96
N ALA A 290 -3.38 17.54 16.58
CA ALA A 290 -3.87 18.59 15.70
C ALA A 290 -3.63 20.00 16.30
N LEU A 291 -4.04 20.23 17.55
CA LEU A 291 -3.83 21.51 18.23
C LEU A 291 -2.36 21.87 18.34
N CYS A 292 -1.50 20.89 18.64
CA CYS A 292 -0.06 21.11 18.71
C CYS A 292 0.54 21.43 17.33
N THR A 293 0.09 20.73 16.28
CA THR A 293 0.57 20.94 14.91
C THR A 293 0.21 22.33 14.39
N PHE A 294 -0.94 22.88 14.83
CA PHE A 294 -1.37 24.24 14.52
C PHE A 294 -0.98 25.28 15.59
N GLU A 295 -0.15 24.91 16.56
CA GLU A 295 0.32 25.78 17.65
C GLU A 295 -0.81 26.48 18.42
N MET A 296 -1.98 25.85 18.52
CA MET A 296 -3.19 26.40 19.15
C MET A 296 -3.20 26.16 20.67
N TRP A 297 -2.15 26.63 21.34
CA TRP A 297 -1.89 26.34 22.77
C TRP A 297 -3.00 26.81 23.71
N GLU A 298 -3.57 28.00 23.49
CA GLU A 298 -4.68 28.52 24.31
C GLU A 298 -5.93 27.64 24.25
N ARG A 299 -6.22 27.11 23.06
CA ARG A 299 -7.37 26.22 22.86
C ARG A 299 -7.12 24.88 23.53
N LEU A 300 -5.91 24.34 23.42
CA LEU A 300 -5.49 23.14 24.13
C LEU A 300 -5.66 23.30 25.65
N LYS A 301 -5.20 24.42 26.22
CA LYS A 301 -5.38 24.74 27.64
C LYS A 301 -6.86 24.78 28.00
N HIS A 302 -7.68 25.50 27.24
CA HIS A 302 -9.12 25.59 27.49
C HIS A 302 -9.83 24.22 27.47
N LEU A 303 -9.40 23.30 26.61
CA LEU A 303 -10.00 21.97 26.50
C LEU A 303 -9.58 21.03 27.63
N PHE A 304 -8.30 21.03 28.00
CA PHE A 304 -7.74 20.00 28.88
C PHE A 304 -7.43 20.47 30.29
N ILE A 305 -7.23 21.76 30.54
CA ILE A 305 -7.02 22.28 31.89
C ILE A 305 -8.38 22.61 32.50
N LYS A 306 -8.78 21.87 33.54
CA LYS A 306 -10.08 22.04 34.20
C LYS A 306 -9.93 22.25 35.70
N PRO A 307 -10.73 23.15 36.30
CA PRO A 307 -10.75 23.32 37.74
C PRO A 307 -11.41 22.10 38.41
N ILE A 308 -10.79 21.62 39.49
CA ILE A 308 -11.41 20.73 40.46
C ILE A 308 -12.22 21.58 41.41
N TRP A 309 -13.54 21.45 41.32
CA TRP A 309 -14.51 22.26 42.10
C TRP A 309 -14.24 22.25 43.61
N LEU A 310 -13.82 21.12 44.19
CA LEU A 310 -13.59 20.98 45.63
C LEU A 310 -12.28 21.61 46.13
N THR A 311 -11.20 21.55 45.34
CA THR A 311 -9.87 21.93 45.81
C THR A 311 -9.39 23.27 45.25
N LYS A 312 -10.17 23.89 44.35
CA LYS A 312 -9.78 25.07 43.56
C LYS A 312 -8.46 24.90 42.79
N ARG A 313 -7.95 23.66 42.67
CA ARG A 313 -6.78 23.32 41.86
C ARG A 313 -7.22 23.10 40.42
N VAL A 314 -6.30 23.28 39.48
CA VAL A 314 -6.50 22.89 38.08
C VAL A 314 -5.78 21.57 37.81
N VAL A 315 -6.37 20.74 36.96
CA VAL A 315 -5.77 19.48 36.51
C VAL A 315 -5.92 19.28 35.02
N ILE A 316 -5.03 18.46 34.46
CA ILE A 316 -5.17 17.94 33.10
C ILE A 316 -6.29 16.90 33.13
N LYS A 317 -7.46 17.25 32.59
CA LYS A 317 -8.59 16.35 32.39
C LYS A 317 -8.47 15.71 31.01
N SER A 318 -7.80 14.57 30.95
CA SER A 318 -7.61 13.78 29.74
C SER A 318 -7.61 12.29 30.08
N VAL A 319 -8.01 11.44 29.14
CA VAL A 319 -7.80 9.99 29.23
C VAL A 319 -6.35 9.60 28.94
N ILE A 320 -5.57 10.50 28.35
CA ILE A 320 -4.14 10.33 28.11
C ILE A 320 -3.38 10.64 29.39
N ASN A 321 -2.47 9.74 29.78
CA ASN A 321 -1.69 9.94 30.99
C ASN A 321 -0.78 11.18 30.88
N PRO A 322 -0.44 11.84 32.01
CA PRO A 322 0.29 13.10 32.00
C PRO A 322 1.67 13.03 31.33
N GLN A 323 2.42 11.93 31.52
CA GLN A 323 3.73 11.77 30.91
C GLN A 323 3.65 11.77 29.39
N LEU A 324 2.71 11.01 28.84
CA LEU A 324 2.50 10.92 27.41
C LEU A 324 1.96 12.25 26.86
N PHE A 325 1.05 12.92 27.58
CA PHE A 325 0.54 14.24 27.23
C PHE A 325 1.68 15.27 27.07
N MET A 326 2.57 15.33 28.06
CA MET A 326 3.74 16.23 28.03
C MET A 326 4.74 15.86 26.93
N THR A 327 4.91 14.56 26.66
CA THR A 327 5.79 14.08 25.58
C THR A 327 5.28 14.51 24.21
N VAL A 328 3.96 14.50 23.98
CA VAL A 328 3.37 14.98 22.73
C VAL A 328 3.63 16.47 22.53
N LEU A 329 3.43 17.28 23.57
CA LEU A 329 3.70 18.71 23.50
C LEU A 329 5.15 18.98 23.12
N HIS A 330 6.08 18.30 23.78
CA HIS A 330 7.50 18.44 23.49
C HIS A 330 7.86 17.98 22.07
N LYS A 331 7.29 16.85 21.61
CA LYS A 331 7.50 16.35 20.24
C LYS A 331 7.10 17.36 19.17
N HIS A 332 6.07 18.18 19.44
CA HIS A 332 5.59 19.25 18.57
C HIS A 332 6.27 20.60 18.85
N ASN A 333 7.43 20.61 19.51
CA ASN A 333 8.20 21.82 19.83
C ASN A 333 7.41 22.88 20.60
N ALA A 334 6.50 22.46 21.50
CA ALA A 334 5.79 23.40 22.35
C ALA A 334 6.79 24.29 23.13
N PRO A 335 6.58 25.61 23.18
CA PRO A 335 7.43 26.51 23.96
C PRO A 335 7.49 26.08 25.43
N THR A 336 8.64 26.31 26.08
CA THR A 336 8.81 25.99 27.51
C THR A 336 7.78 26.70 28.38
N SER A 337 7.38 27.92 28.04
CA SER A 337 6.29 28.64 28.71
C SER A 337 4.97 27.86 28.70
N VAL A 338 4.62 27.24 27.57
CA VAL A 338 3.41 26.41 27.45
C VAL A 338 3.55 25.15 28.30
N LEU A 339 4.68 24.45 28.22
CA LEU A 339 4.94 23.25 29.03
C LEU A 339 4.83 23.56 30.53
N GLU A 340 5.36 24.70 30.97
CA GLU A 340 5.32 25.17 32.35
C GLU A 340 3.92 25.56 32.86
N GLU A 341 2.95 25.80 31.97
CA GLU A 341 1.54 25.95 32.36
C GLU A 341 0.85 24.60 32.62
N PHE A 342 1.28 23.53 31.95
CA PHE A 342 0.71 22.19 32.14
C PHE A 342 1.34 21.43 33.32
N LEU A 343 2.63 21.65 33.60
CA LEU A 343 3.34 20.97 34.69
C LEU A 343 2.67 21.11 36.08
N PRO A 344 2.19 22.30 36.53
CA PRO A 344 1.46 22.45 37.79
C PRO A 344 0.11 21.70 37.82
N CYS A 345 -0.44 21.36 36.66
CA CYS A 345 -1.71 20.66 36.53
C CYS A 345 -1.59 19.14 36.72
N ILE A 346 -0.37 18.62 36.92
CA ILE A 346 -0.08 17.21 37.22
C ILE A 346 -0.11 17.01 38.74
N PRO A 347 -1.06 16.22 39.29
CA PRO A 347 -1.19 16.07 40.76
C PRO A 347 0.02 15.44 41.44
N ASP A 348 0.70 14.53 40.76
CA ASP A 348 1.93 13.90 41.23
C ASP A 348 3.11 14.85 41.06
N THR A 349 3.58 15.39 42.18
CA THR A 349 4.67 16.36 42.23
C THR A 349 6.02 15.77 41.85
N GLU A 350 6.26 14.49 42.14
CA GLU A 350 7.52 13.83 41.78
C GLU A 350 7.57 13.61 40.27
N LEU A 351 6.47 13.09 39.71
CA LEU A 351 6.32 12.93 38.27
C LEU A 351 6.46 14.28 37.55
N SER A 352 5.71 15.31 37.98
CA SER A 352 5.76 16.65 37.39
C SER A 352 7.17 17.23 37.39
N THR A 353 7.87 17.16 38.52
CA THR A 353 9.25 17.66 38.63
C THR A 353 10.22 16.85 37.76
N SER A 354 10.06 15.53 37.69
CA SER A 354 10.89 14.67 36.84
C SER A 354 10.70 14.97 35.35
N LEU A 355 9.47 15.26 34.92
CA LEU A 355 9.16 15.67 33.55
C LEU A 355 9.72 17.06 33.26
N ALA A 356 9.58 18.01 34.18
CA ALA A 356 10.12 19.35 34.02
C ALA A 356 11.64 19.35 33.80
N LYS A 357 12.37 18.50 34.54
CA LYS A 357 13.82 18.28 34.32
C LYS A 357 14.12 17.71 32.93
N LYS A 358 13.43 16.62 32.55
CA LYS A 358 13.62 15.96 31.24
C LYS A 358 13.32 16.89 30.06
N LEU A 359 12.34 17.77 30.22
CA LEU A 359 11.88 18.72 29.21
C LEU A 359 12.57 20.10 29.31
N LEU A 360 13.61 20.22 30.14
CA LEU A 360 14.40 21.44 30.33
C LEU A 360 13.56 22.68 30.71
N CYS A 361 12.46 22.47 31.43
CA CYS A 361 11.61 23.52 32.00
C CYS A 361 12.25 24.03 33.31
N HIS A 362 13.38 24.73 33.18
CA HIS A 362 14.26 25.07 34.30
C HIS A 362 13.57 25.98 35.32
N GLN A 363 12.76 26.94 34.87
CA GLN A 363 12.07 27.90 35.73
C GLN A 363 11.11 27.17 36.69
N PHE A 364 10.36 26.18 36.19
CA PHE A 364 9.50 25.35 37.02
C PHE A 364 10.27 24.56 38.09
N VAL A 365 11.39 23.93 37.72
CA VAL A 365 12.20 23.13 38.67
C VAL A 365 12.84 24.02 39.74
N ILE A 366 13.33 25.20 39.38
CA ILE A 366 13.86 26.18 40.34
C ILE A 366 12.76 26.59 41.33
N ASN A 367 11.58 26.93 40.83
CA ASN A 367 10.43 27.30 41.66
C ASN A 367 9.99 26.17 42.59
N TYR A 368 10.04 24.92 42.13
CA TYR A 368 9.78 23.75 42.96
C TYR A 368 10.73 23.69 44.16
N TYR A 369 12.06 23.71 43.95
CA TYR A 369 13.03 23.64 45.06
C TYR A 369 12.96 24.83 46.01
N VAL A 370 12.74 26.03 45.46
CA VAL A 370 12.45 27.24 46.24
C VAL A 370 11.23 27.03 47.15
N SER A 371 10.15 26.45 46.62
CA SER A 371 8.91 26.23 47.39
C SER A 371 9.08 25.20 48.52
N GLN A 372 9.91 24.18 48.28
CA GLN A 372 10.28 23.19 49.30
C GLN A 372 11.29 23.72 50.32
N ARG A 373 11.90 24.87 50.02
CA ARG A 373 13.03 25.47 50.76
C ARG A 373 14.25 24.57 50.75
N ASP A 374 14.42 23.73 49.74
CA ASP A 374 15.54 22.79 49.63
C ASP A 374 16.72 23.47 48.93
N ARG A 375 17.66 23.97 49.74
CA ARG A 375 18.82 24.71 49.22
C ARG A 375 19.82 23.80 48.53
N LEU A 376 20.05 22.61 49.09
CA LEU A 376 21.03 21.65 48.56
C LEU A 376 20.58 21.13 47.20
N ALA A 377 19.31 20.78 47.04
CA ALA A 377 18.79 20.31 45.76
C ALA A 377 18.80 21.41 44.69
N LEU A 378 18.53 22.67 45.05
CA LEU A 378 18.64 23.80 44.11
C LEU A 378 20.09 24.01 43.66
N LEU A 379 21.05 24.00 44.59
CA LEU A 379 22.48 24.12 44.27
C LEU A 379 22.97 22.96 43.38
N SER A 380 22.53 21.73 43.66
CA SER A 380 22.84 20.57 42.83
C SER A 380 22.27 20.74 41.42
N TYR A 381 21.02 21.18 41.30
CA TYR A 381 20.38 21.36 40.00
C TYR A 381 21.00 22.50 39.19
N MET A 382 21.48 23.56 39.83
CA MET A 382 22.22 24.64 39.16
C MET A 382 23.50 24.17 38.46
N GLN A 383 24.08 23.03 38.87
CA GLN A 383 25.23 22.43 38.18
C GLN A 383 24.84 21.83 36.82
N GLU A 384 23.56 21.50 36.62
CA GLU A 384 23.01 20.95 35.38
C GLU A 384 22.59 22.07 34.40
N ILE A 385 22.52 23.32 34.85
CA ILE A 385 22.11 24.48 34.04
C ILE A 385 23.35 25.22 33.53
N SER A 386 23.31 25.67 32.27
CA SER A 386 24.37 26.52 31.71
C SER A 386 24.50 27.84 32.47
N ARG A 387 25.73 28.21 32.85
CA ARG A 387 26.03 29.42 33.63
C ARG A 387 25.66 30.72 32.90
N ASP A 388 25.68 30.70 31.57
CA ASP A 388 25.34 31.86 30.75
C ASP A 388 23.82 32.01 30.53
N SER A 389 23.00 31.11 31.10
CA SER A 389 21.55 31.14 30.93
C SER A 389 20.83 32.10 31.89
N GLU A 390 19.71 32.67 31.44
CA GLU A 390 18.85 33.49 32.30
C GLU A 390 18.30 32.73 33.51
N HIS A 391 18.11 31.41 33.37
CA HIS A 391 17.65 30.53 34.44
C HIS A 391 18.70 30.36 35.55
N TYR A 392 19.99 30.33 35.21
CA TYR A 392 21.06 30.31 36.22
C TYR A 392 21.05 31.60 37.04
N THR A 393 21.01 32.75 36.38
CA THR A 393 20.90 34.07 37.01
C THR A 393 19.61 34.21 37.82
N TYR A 394 18.51 33.57 37.40
CA TYR A 394 17.27 33.50 38.18
C TYR A 394 17.45 32.66 39.45
N ALA A 395 18.06 31.47 39.36
CA ALA A 395 18.32 30.62 40.51
C ALA A 395 19.23 31.29 41.55
N GLU A 396 20.29 31.98 41.12
CA GLU A 396 21.16 32.77 42.00
C GLU A 396 20.39 33.86 42.75
N ARG A 397 19.54 34.62 42.04
CA ARG A 397 18.69 35.64 42.66
C ARG A 397 17.75 35.05 43.71
N MET A 398 17.21 33.86 43.45
CA MET A 398 16.34 33.19 44.40
C MET A 398 17.10 32.70 45.63
N LEU A 399 18.31 32.16 45.47
CA LEU A 399 19.18 31.76 46.58
C LEU A 399 19.59 32.92 47.49
N ASN A 400 19.85 34.09 46.90
CA ASN A 400 20.26 35.30 47.61
C ASN A 400 19.06 36.09 48.20
N SER A 401 17.83 35.61 48.04
CA SER A 401 16.66 36.22 48.66
C SER A 401 16.59 35.91 50.16
N ASP A 402 15.90 36.77 50.94
CA ASP A 402 15.70 36.63 52.40
C ASP A 402 14.83 35.42 52.83
N LYS A 403 14.72 34.39 51.98
CA LYS A 403 13.97 33.17 52.28
C LYS A 403 14.71 32.30 53.30
N ARG A 404 13.95 31.75 54.26
CA ARG A 404 14.46 30.75 55.21
C ARG A 404 14.58 29.39 54.53
N TRP A 405 15.81 28.96 54.27
CA TRP A 405 16.15 27.68 53.66
C TRP A 405 16.18 26.52 54.68
N LYS A 406 15.79 25.33 54.25
CA LYS A 406 16.10 24.06 54.93
C LYS A 406 17.44 23.60 54.36
N ASN A 407 18.40 23.36 55.25
CA ASN A 407 19.70 22.81 54.89
C ASN A 407 19.66 21.29 54.92
#